data_AF-A0A356KKV5-F1
#
_entry.id   AF-A0A356KKV5-F1
#
_cell.length_a   1.000
_cell.length_b   1.000
_cell.length_c   1.000
_cell.angle_alpha   90.00
_cell.angle_beta   90.00
_cell.angle_gamma   90.00
#
_symmetry.space_group_name_H-M   'P 1'
#
loop_
_entity.id
_entity.type
_entity.pdbx_description
1 polymer ?
#
loop_
_entity_poly.entity_id
_entity_poly.type
_entity_poly.pdbx_seq_one_letter_code
_entity_poly.pdbx_strand_id
1 'polypeptide(L)'
;MVTPREDAGREQSDEALMAALAQGDSGALRTLMQRYRGPLYGYLVRMLSSKDDAEDLFQEVFLRVLRHAGRFEAGRRFRPWLYTIAGNLVRNTYRWRSYRQNVPLDREDDEGQSLAGQLQGEGEAPSAPAERAEVADAVRAAVEALPPKG
;
A
#
# COMPACT_ATOMS: atom_id res chain seq x y z
N MET A 1 -26.97 22.97 -9.86
CA MET A 1 -27.37 21.77 -10.63
C MET A 1 -26.37 20.67 -10.30
N VAL A 2 -26.72 19.74 -9.40
CA VAL A 2 -25.91 18.54 -9.14
C VAL A 2 -26.42 17.43 -10.05
N THR A 3 -25.53 16.80 -10.79
CA THR A 3 -25.86 15.70 -11.71
C THR A 3 -26.31 14.47 -10.92
N PRO A 4 -27.53 13.94 -11.13
CA PRO A 4 -28.11 12.85 -10.33
C PRO A 4 -27.28 11.54 -10.27
N ARG A 5 -26.34 11.37 -11.19
CA ARG A 5 -25.52 10.15 -11.30
C ARG A 5 -24.35 10.10 -10.31
N GLU A 6 -23.89 11.25 -9.79
CA GLU A 6 -22.74 11.29 -8.87
C GLU A 6 -23.11 10.93 -7.42
N ASP A 7 -24.26 11.37 -6.92
CA ASP A 7 -24.71 11.03 -5.56
C ASP A 7 -25.13 9.56 -5.43
N ALA A 8 -25.72 8.98 -6.47
CA ALA A 8 -26.08 7.56 -6.48
C ALA A 8 -24.86 6.63 -6.31
N GLY A 9 -23.66 7.07 -6.69
CA GLY A 9 -22.41 6.32 -6.47
C GLY A 9 -22.01 6.27 -5.00
N ARG A 10 -22.29 7.32 -4.23
CA ARG A 10 -21.88 7.42 -2.82
C ARG A 10 -22.65 6.50 -1.89
N GLU A 11 -23.87 6.12 -2.25
CA GLU A 11 -24.72 5.20 -1.49
C GLU A 11 -24.45 3.72 -1.82
N GLN A 12 -23.78 3.43 -2.93
CA GLN A 12 -23.44 2.06 -3.32
C GLN A 12 -22.34 1.47 -2.43
N SER A 13 -22.45 0.17 -2.15
CA SER A 13 -21.38 -0.57 -1.48
C SER A 13 -20.12 -0.63 -2.34
N ASP A 14 -18.96 -0.83 -1.70
CA ASP A 14 -17.70 -0.97 -2.43
C ASP A 14 -17.73 -2.16 -3.40
N GLU A 15 -18.39 -3.25 -2.99
CA GLU A 15 -18.55 -4.45 -3.82
C GLU A 15 -19.42 -4.19 -5.04
N ALA A 16 -20.49 -3.39 -4.91
CA ALA A 16 -21.32 -2.99 -6.05
C ALA A 16 -20.54 -2.10 -7.02
N LEU A 17 -19.74 -1.16 -6.50
CA LEU A 17 -18.86 -0.33 -7.31
C LEU A 17 -17.80 -1.18 -8.03
N MET A 18 -17.25 -2.22 -7.39
CA MET A 18 -16.33 -3.15 -8.06
C MET A 18 -17.02 -3.95 -9.17
N ALA A 19 -18.26 -4.39 -8.96
CA ALA A 19 -19.03 -5.09 -9.98
C ALA A 19 -19.34 -4.19 -11.19
N ALA A 20 -19.64 -2.90 -10.95
CA ALA A 20 -19.82 -1.92 -12.01
C ALA A 20 -18.49 -1.61 -12.73
N LEU A 21 -17.40 -1.48 -12.00
CA LEU A 21 -16.07 -1.27 -12.55
C LEU A 21 -15.62 -2.44 -13.44
N ALA A 22 -15.91 -3.68 -13.03
CA ALA A 22 -15.64 -4.88 -13.83
C ALA A 22 -16.38 -4.88 -15.17
N GLN A 23 -17.52 -4.18 -15.26
CA GLN A 23 -18.30 -3.99 -16.49
C GLN A 23 -17.84 -2.76 -17.31
N GLY A 24 -16.80 -2.06 -16.87
CA GLY A 24 -16.22 -0.90 -17.57
C GLY A 24 -16.75 0.46 -17.10
N ASP A 25 -17.54 0.53 -16.02
CA ASP A 25 -17.97 1.83 -15.47
C ASP A 25 -16.81 2.55 -14.77
N SER A 26 -16.14 3.43 -15.51
CA SER A 26 -15.08 4.29 -14.98
C SER A 26 -15.54 5.24 -13.87
N GLY A 27 -16.84 5.54 -13.75
CA GLY A 27 -17.40 6.31 -12.66
C GLY A 27 -17.26 5.60 -11.31
N ALA A 28 -17.35 4.27 -11.30
CA ALA A 28 -17.22 3.49 -10.08
C ALA A 28 -15.79 3.55 -9.51
N LEU A 29 -14.76 3.55 -10.36
CA LEU A 29 -13.37 3.75 -9.93
C LEU A 29 -13.20 5.10 -9.24
N ARG A 30 -13.77 6.16 -9.80
CA ARG A 30 -13.68 7.52 -9.23
C ARG A 30 -14.30 7.57 -7.83
N THR A 31 -15.47 6.96 -7.65
CA THR A 31 -16.14 6.88 -6.35
C THR A 31 -15.29 6.12 -5.33
N LEU A 32 -14.73 4.96 -5.71
CA LEU A 32 -13.82 4.20 -4.85
C LEU A 32 -12.58 5.01 -4.48
N MET A 33 -11.96 5.69 -5.46
CA MET A 33 -10.80 6.56 -5.21
C MET A 33 -11.12 7.66 -4.21
N GLN A 34 -12.26 8.37 -4.37
CA GLN A 34 -12.68 9.42 -3.44
C GLN A 34 -12.92 8.86 -2.03
N ARG A 35 -13.65 7.75 -1.92
CA ARG A 35 -13.97 7.11 -0.64
C ARG A 35 -12.72 6.68 0.13
N TYR A 36 -11.70 6.20 -0.58
CA TYR A 36 -10.47 5.70 0.02
C TYR A 36 -9.32 6.71 0.04
N ARG A 37 -9.50 7.91 -0.53
CA ARG A 37 -8.47 8.95 -0.55
C ARG A 37 -7.97 9.29 0.84
N GLY A 38 -8.85 9.42 1.84
CA GLY A 38 -8.44 9.63 3.23
C GLY A 38 -7.81 8.39 3.88
N PRO A 39 -8.57 7.30 4.07
CA PRO A 39 -8.13 6.17 4.91
C PRO A 39 -6.97 5.37 4.30
N LEU A 40 -6.89 5.23 2.97
CA LEU A 40 -5.79 4.51 2.34
C LEU A 40 -4.53 5.38 2.26
N TYR A 41 -4.65 6.65 1.88
CA TYR A 41 -3.49 7.55 1.82
C TYR A 41 -2.88 7.76 3.21
N GLY A 42 -3.70 7.96 4.25
CA GLY A 42 -3.21 8.06 5.63
C GLY A 42 -2.44 6.80 6.08
N TYR A 43 -2.93 5.62 5.70
CA TYR A 43 -2.20 4.37 5.91
C TYR A 43 -0.85 4.35 5.17
N LEU A 44 -0.82 4.72 3.88
CA LEU A 44 0.40 4.73 3.08
C LEU A 44 1.43 5.73 3.59
N VAL A 45 1.01 6.93 3.98
CA VAL A 45 1.88 7.95 4.60
C VAL A 45 2.48 7.42 5.89
N ARG A 46 1.69 6.76 6.74
CA ARG A 46 2.18 6.20 8.01
C ARG A 46 3.18 5.08 7.80
N MET A 47 3.02 4.26 6.76
CA MET A 47 4.00 3.24 6.43
C MET A 47 5.27 3.89 5.86
N LEU A 48 5.16 4.63 4.75
CA LEU A 48 6.32 5.05 3.96
C LEU A 48 7.11 6.22 4.56
N SER A 49 6.51 6.95 5.51
CA SER A 49 7.03 8.21 6.08
C SER A 49 7.38 9.27 5.02
N SER A 50 6.71 9.21 3.87
CA SER A 50 6.92 10.07 2.71
C SER A 50 5.59 10.32 2.01
N LYS A 51 5.25 11.58 1.79
CA LYS A 51 3.99 11.97 1.12
C LYS A 51 4.04 11.68 -0.37
N ASP A 52 5.18 11.92 -1.00
CA ASP A 52 5.37 11.72 -2.43
C ASP A 52 5.26 10.23 -2.79
N ASP A 53 5.97 9.37 -2.06
CA ASP A 53 5.85 7.91 -2.26
C ASP A 53 4.44 7.40 -1.94
N ALA A 54 3.75 8.00 -0.96
CA ALA A 54 2.39 7.62 -0.63
C ALA A 54 1.39 8.00 -1.72
N GLU A 55 1.60 9.13 -2.38
CA GLU A 55 0.79 9.56 -3.53
C GLU A 55 0.98 8.61 -4.71
N ASP A 56 2.24 8.29 -5.03
CA ASP A 56 2.59 7.35 -6.11
C ASP A 56 2.02 5.95 -5.83
N LEU A 57 2.17 5.44 -4.61
CA LEU A 57 1.59 4.14 -4.24
C LEU A 57 0.06 4.19 -4.24
N PHE A 58 -0.56 5.29 -3.82
CA PHE A 58 -2.02 5.41 -3.88
C PHE A 58 -2.52 5.27 -5.31
N GLN A 59 -1.86 5.94 -6.26
CA GLN A 59 -2.19 5.83 -7.68
C GLN A 59 -1.96 4.40 -8.19
N GLU A 60 -0.81 3.79 -7.89
CA GLU A 60 -0.49 2.41 -8.31
C GLU A 60 -1.48 1.38 -7.71
N VAL A 61 -1.95 1.58 -6.48
CA VAL A 61 -3.01 0.73 -5.89
C VAL A 61 -4.26 0.79 -6.77
N PHE A 62 -4.73 1.98 -7.15
CA PHE A 62 -5.94 2.10 -7.95
C PHE A 62 -5.77 1.64 -9.40
N LEU A 63 -4.56 1.76 -9.98
CA LEU A 63 -4.24 1.13 -11.26
C LEU A 63 -4.31 -0.40 -11.19
N ARG A 64 -3.93 -1.00 -10.05
CA ARG A 64 -4.10 -2.44 -9.82
C ARG A 64 -5.56 -2.82 -9.59
N VAL A 65 -6.32 -2.00 -8.88
CA VAL A 65 -7.77 -2.19 -8.72
C VAL A 65 -8.44 -2.24 -10.09
N LEU A 66 -8.17 -1.27 -10.96
CA LEU A 66 -8.71 -1.24 -12.32
C LEU A 66 -8.31 -2.48 -13.12
N ARG A 67 -7.01 -2.85 -13.14
CA ARG A 67 -6.52 -4.03 -13.87
C ARG A 67 -7.11 -5.35 -13.39
N HIS A 68 -7.45 -5.44 -12.11
CA HIS A 68 -7.93 -6.66 -11.48
C HIS A 68 -9.45 -6.67 -11.22
N ALA A 69 -10.16 -5.61 -11.60
CA ALA A 69 -11.60 -5.49 -11.35
C ALA A 69 -12.38 -6.68 -11.93
N GLY A 70 -12.08 -7.11 -13.16
CA GLY A 70 -12.73 -8.27 -13.80
C GLY A 70 -12.41 -9.62 -13.14
N ARG A 71 -11.44 -9.69 -12.24
CA ARG A 71 -11.09 -10.91 -11.47
C ARG A 71 -11.52 -10.83 -10.01
N PHE A 72 -12.22 -9.77 -9.62
CA PHE A 72 -12.70 -9.62 -8.27
C PHE A 72 -13.88 -10.57 -8.03
N GLU A 73 -13.68 -11.53 -7.12
CA GLU A 73 -14.66 -12.57 -6.82
C GLU A 73 -15.92 -11.99 -6.15
N ALA A 74 -17.09 -12.37 -6.64
CA ALA A 74 -18.36 -12.01 -6.02
C ALA A 74 -18.41 -12.53 -4.57
N GLY A 75 -18.81 -11.67 -3.63
CA GLY A 75 -18.87 -11.99 -2.20
C GLY A 75 -17.56 -11.73 -1.43
N ARG A 76 -16.44 -11.46 -2.12
CA ARG A 76 -15.22 -10.99 -1.46
C ARG A 76 -15.41 -9.56 -0.98
N ARG A 77 -14.92 -9.24 0.23
CA ARG A 77 -14.92 -7.86 0.74
C ARG A 77 -13.84 -7.03 0.05
N PHE A 78 -14.21 -5.86 -0.46
CA PHE A 78 -13.29 -4.99 -1.20
C PHE A 78 -12.19 -4.43 -0.29
N ARG A 79 -12.57 -3.92 0.90
CA ARG A 79 -11.63 -3.23 1.78
C ARG A 79 -10.41 -4.08 2.16
N PRO A 80 -10.54 -5.32 2.68
CA PRO A 80 -9.36 -6.16 2.97
C PRO A 80 -8.51 -6.47 1.73
N TRP A 81 -9.15 -6.67 0.58
CA TRP A 81 -8.45 -6.90 -0.69
C TRP A 81 -7.63 -5.68 -1.13
N LEU A 82 -8.20 -4.48 -1.02
CA LEU A 82 -7.51 -3.22 -1.30
C LEU A 82 -6.26 -3.05 -0.43
N TYR A 83 -6.38 -3.28 0.88
CA TYR A 83 -5.25 -3.18 1.81
C TYR A 83 -4.21 -4.29 1.58
N THR A 84 -4.60 -5.45 1.05
CA THR A 84 -3.64 -6.49 0.62
C THR A 84 -2.79 -5.98 -0.54
N ILE A 85 -3.40 -5.32 -1.54
CA ILE A 85 -2.65 -4.71 -2.66
C ILE A 85 -1.68 -3.65 -2.14
N ALA A 86 -2.17 -2.76 -1.27
CA ALA A 86 -1.38 -1.68 -0.69
C ALA A 86 -0.19 -2.22 0.13
N GLY A 87 -0.42 -3.17 1.02
CA GLY A 87 0.63 -3.79 1.83
C GLY A 87 1.69 -4.50 0.98
N ASN A 88 1.30 -5.14 -0.13
CA ASN A 88 2.25 -5.74 -1.07
C ASN A 88 3.14 -4.69 -1.74
N LEU A 89 2.57 -3.54 -2.12
CA LEU A 89 3.31 -2.43 -2.72
C LEU A 89 4.27 -1.77 -1.72
N VAL A 90 3.82 -1.55 -0.49
CA VAL A 90 4.65 -1.01 0.60
C VAL A 90 5.86 -1.93 0.85
N ARG A 91 5.64 -3.24 1.00
CA ARG A 91 6.73 -4.22 1.18
C ARG A 91 7.70 -4.22 0.01
N ASN A 92 7.19 -4.15 -1.22
CA ASN A 92 8.04 -4.05 -2.40
C ASN A 92 8.91 -2.79 -2.35
N THR A 93 8.33 -1.63 -1.99
CA THR A 93 9.03 -0.35 -1.89
C THR A 93 10.20 -0.40 -0.89
N TYR A 94 10.00 -0.98 0.30
CA TYR A 94 11.11 -1.18 1.24
C TYR A 94 12.18 -2.12 0.72
N ARG A 95 11.78 -3.22 0.04
CA ARG A 95 12.72 -4.15 -0.55
C ARG A 95 13.63 -3.45 -1.57
N TRP A 96 13.08 -2.59 -2.43
CA TRP A 96 13.88 -1.80 -3.38
C TRP A 96 14.79 -0.78 -2.68
N ARG A 97 14.33 -0.12 -1.61
CA ARG A 97 15.17 0.79 -0.82
C ARG A 97 16.36 0.06 -0.19
N SER A 98 16.11 -1.11 0.39
CA SER A 98 17.16 -1.96 0.97
C SER A 98 18.17 -2.42 -0.09
N TYR A 99 17.71 -2.85 -1.27
CA TYR A 99 18.63 -3.20 -2.36
C TYR A 99 19.50 -2.01 -2.79
N ARG A 100 18.92 -0.82 -2.99
CA ARG A 100 19.70 0.38 -3.39
C ARG A 100 20.72 0.83 -2.33
N GLN A 101 20.47 0.56 -1.05
CA GLN A 101 21.40 0.84 0.04
C GLN A 101 22.51 -0.21 0.17
N ASN A 102 22.30 -1.43 -0.33
CA ASN A 102 23.24 -2.56 -0.23
C ASN A 102 23.98 -2.88 -1.54
N VAL A 103 23.90 -2.01 -2.56
CA VAL A 103 24.83 -2.09 -3.71
C VAL A 103 26.15 -1.46 -3.26
N PRO A 104 27.25 -2.22 -3.13
CA PRO A 104 28.56 -1.62 -2.96
C PRO A 104 28.78 -0.68 -4.13
N LEU A 105 29.02 0.59 -3.85
CA LEU A 105 29.69 1.46 -4.79
C LEU A 105 31.04 0.80 -5.04
N ASP A 106 31.22 0.18 -6.20
CA ASP A 106 32.56 -0.01 -6.76
C ASP A 106 33.14 1.41 -6.88
N ARG A 107 33.86 1.80 -5.82
CA ARG A 107 34.70 2.98 -5.81
C ARG A 107 35.82 2.64 -6.76
N GLU A 108 35.75 3.19 -7.96
CA GLU A 108 36.95 3.35 -8.78
C GLU A 108 37.96 4.16 -7.96
N ASP A 109 39.16 3.61 -7.86
CA ASP A 109 40.27 4.10 -7.07
C ASP A 109 40.60 5.55 -7.41
N ASP A 110 40.62 6.44 -6.41
CA ASP A 110 41.54 7.58 -6.43
C ASP A 110 41.89 7.97 -4.98
N GLU A 111 43.18 8.11 -4.76
CA GLU A 111 43.86 8.11 -3.46
C GLU A 111 43.48 9.32 -2.58
N GLY A 112 43.16 9.09 -1.30
CA GLY A 112 43.04 10.21 -0.35
C GLY A 112 42.37 9.92 0.99
N GLN A 113 43.14 9.33 1.91
CA GLN A 113 42.96 9.38 3.37
C GLN A 113 41.60 8.91 3.95
N SER A 114 41.60 7.62 4.30
CA SER A 114 40.56 6.96 5.08
C SER A 114 40.43 7.53 6.50
N LEU A 115 39.26 8.08 6.82
CA LEU A 115 38.75 8.30 8.18
C LEU A 115 38.02 7.05 8.74
N ALA A 116 38.24 5.86 8.16
CA ALA A 116 37.58 4.61 8.56
C ALA A 116 38.32 3.89 9.72
N GLY A 117 38.75 4.63 10.73
CA GLY A 117 39.51 4.09 11.86
C GLY A 117 38.69 3.72 13.10
N GLN A 118 37.38 3.95 13.17
CA GLN A 118 36.73 4.04 14.49
C GLN A 118 35.48 3.24 14.79
N LEU A 119 34.95 2.38 13.92
CA LEU A 119 33.80 1.54 14.31
C LEU A 119 33.91 0.12 13.76
N GLN A 120 34.85 -0.64 14.31
CA GLN A 120 34.72 -2.10 14.40
C GLN A 120 34.30 -2.44 15.82
N GLY A 121 33.08 -2.93 15.95
CA GLY A 121 32.47 -3.36 17.21
C GLY A 121 31.33 -4.33 16.90
N GLU A 122 31.72 -5.53 16.47
CA GLU A 122 31.12 -6.83 16.74
C GLU A 122 29.66 -7.10 16.31
N GLY A 123 29.50 -8.20 15.57
CA GLY A 123 28.28 -8.56 14.90
C GLY A 123 27.25 -9.24 15.78
N GLU A 124 26.00 -9.10 15.37
CA GLU A 124 24.96 -10.09 15.59
C GLU A 124 23.99 -9.98 14.41
N ALA A 125 23.79 -11.08 13.69
CA ALA A 125 22.85 -11.14 12.57
C ALA A 125 21.42 -11.00 13.13
N PRO A 126 20.58 -10.07 12.65
CA PRO A 126 19.21 -9.99 13.15
C PRO A 126 18.41 -11.17 12.59
N SER A 127 18.10 -12.11 13.48
CA SER A 127 17.21 -13.24 13.24
C SER A 127 15.83 -12.72 12.81
N ALA A 128 15.48 -12.90 11.53
CA ALA A 128 14.24 -12.41 10.94
C ALA A 128 13.13 -13.47 10.78
N PRO A 129 12.48 -13.90 11.88
CA PRO A 129 11.10 -14.39 11.83
C PRO A 129 10.08 -13.49 12.55
N ALA A 130 10.50 -12.58 13.43
CA ALA A 130 9.58 -11.83 14.31
C ALA A 130 8.81 -10.71 13.59
N GLU A 131 9.43 -10.01 12.63
CA GLU A 131 8.83 -8.84 11.97
C GLU A 131 7.65 -9.20 11.04
N ARG A 132 7.57 -10.45 10.55
CA ARG A 132 6.44 -10.89 9.71
C ARG A 132 5.15 -11.08 10.50
N ALA A 133 5.26 -11.39 11.80
CA ALA A 133 4.10 -11.56 12.67
C ALA A 133 3.45 -10.20 12.98
N GLU A 134 4.24 -9.17 13.24
CA GLU A 134 3.73 -7.83 13.59
C GLU A 134 2.87 -7.21 12.48
N VAL A 135 3.27 -7.36 11.22
CA VAL A 135 2.50 -6.80 10.09
C VAL A 135 1.17 -7.53 9.91
N ALA A 136 1.14 -8.85 10.13
CA ALA A 136 -0.09 -9.63 10.07
C ALA A 136 -1.02 -9.31 11.25
N ASP A 137 -0.46 -9.08 12.42
CA ASP A 137 -1.20 -8.71 13.63
C ASP A 137 -1.75 -7.29 13.56
N ALA A 138 -1.03 -6.35 12.95
CA ALA A 138 -1.55 -5.00 12.70
C ALA A 138 -2.73 -4.98 11.72
N VAL A 139 -2.68 -5.80 10.66
CA VAL A 139 -3.82 -5.97 9.73
C VAL A 139 -4.99 -6.67 10.42
N ARG A 140 -4.72 -7.67 11.28
CA ARG A 140 -5.76 -8.38 12.05
C ARG A 140 -6.41 -7.49 13.11
N ALA A 141 -5.63 -6.73 13.87
CA ALA A 141 -6.12 -5.77 14.86
C ALA A 141 -6.99 -4.67 14.22
N ALA A 142 -6.62 -4.20 13.02
CA ALA A 142 -7.43 -3.24 12.27
C ALA A 142 -8.73 -3.85 11.72
N VAL A 143 -8.77 -5.18 11.51
CA VAL A 143 -9.98 -5.92 11.11
C VAL A 143 -10.88 -6.24 12.32
N GLU A 144 -10.32 -6.45 13.52
CA GLU A 144 -11.07 -6.72 14.75
C GLU A 144 -11.60 -5.46 15.45
N ALA A 145 -10.94 -4.30 15.30
CA ALA A 145 -11.41 -3.02 15.84
C ALA A 145 -12.62 -2.43 15.08
N LEU A 146 -13.17 -3.15 14.11
CA LEU A 146 -14.41 -2.79 13.44
C LEU A 146 -15.59 -3.19 14.34
N PRO A 147 -16.42 -2.25 14.80
CA PRO A 147 -17.58 -2.60 15.60
C PRO A 147 -18.53 -3.50 14.80
N PRO A 148 -19.16 -4.49 15.45
CA PRO A 148 -20.15 -5.33 14.80
C PRO A 148 -21.31 -4.44 14.32
N LYS A 149 -21.72 -4.64 13.06
CA LYS A 149 -22.93 -4.02 12.52
C LYS A 149 -24.13 -4.52 13.34
N GLY A 150 -24.73 -3.64 14.13
CA GLY A 150 -26.11 -3.78 14.57
C GLY A 150 -27.08 -3.59 13.41
#